data_AF-A0A935VVN9-F1
#
_entry.id   AF-A0A935VVN9-F1
#
_cell.length_a   1.000
_cell.length_b   1.000
_cell.length_c   1.000
_cell.angle_alpha   90.00
_cell.angle_beta   90.00
_cell.angle_gamma   90.00
#
_symmetry.space_group_name_H-M   'P 1'
#
loop_
_entity.id
_entity.type
_entity.pdbx_description
1 polymer ?
#
loop_
_entity_poly.entity_id
_entity_poly.type
_entity_poly.pdbx_seq_one_letter_code
_entity_poly.pdbx_strand_id
1 'polypeptide(L)'
;MSRAKCTQCGLVNSIADEACRRCGVDLYGASPAASKAKPKAEINIPFSKLAIAAAVVFGIYYYTSMPATPVPVPQAGPKPQLTLSLREEQQQRQTGAYKTAIQDNPSFKASDKRLAEAQKLMSPPTK
;
A
#
# COMPACT_ATOMS: atom_id res chain seq x y z
N MET A 1 18.60 -3.56 -17.32
CA MET A 1 19.99 -3.40 -17.81
C MET A 1 19.95 -2.54 -19.07
N SER A 2 20.28 -1.25 -19.00
CA SER A 2 20.41 -0.37 -20.18
C SER A 2 21.73 -0.67 -20.90
N ARG A 3 21.74 -0.65 -22.23
CA ARG A 3 22.90 -0.99 -23.09
C ARG A 3 23.16 0.14 -24.08
N ALA A 4 24.42 0.45 -24.37
CA ALA A 4 24.83 1.48 -25.31
C ALA A 4 25.46 0.85 -26.56
N LYS A 5 24.98 1.20 -27.76
CA LYS A 5 25.50 0.64 -29.02
C LYS A 5 26.52 1.60 -29.65
N CYS A 6 27.70 1.10 -29.97
CA CYS A 6 28.74 1.86 -30.66
C CYS A 6 28.30 2.22 -32.08
N THR A 7 28.40 3.49 -32.44
CA THR A 7 28.07 4.01 -33.77
C THR A 7 29.07 3.62 -34.84
N GLN A 8 30.32 3.32 -34.45
CA GLN A 8 31.41 2.98 -35.38
C GLN A 8 31.46 1.50 -35.72
N CYS A 9 31.42 0.60 -34.72
CA CYS A 9 31.57 -0.85 -34.95
C CYS A 9 30.31 -1.66 -34.63
N GLY A 10 29.22 -1.01 -34.20
CA GLY A 10 27.94 -1.67 -33.90
C GLY A 10 27.93 -2.51 -32.63
N LEU A 11 29.06 -2.62 -31.90
CA LEU A 11 29.16 -3.40 -30.67
C LEU A 11 28.28 -2.78 -29.57
N VAL A 12 27.53 -3.64 -28.89
CA VAL A 12 26.72 -3.24 -27.73
C VAL A 12 27.58 -3.34 -26.47
N ASN A 13 27.92 -2.20 -25.89
CA ASN A 13 28.72 -2.07 -24.68
C ASN A 13 27.80 -1.84 -23.48
N SER A 14 28.36 -1.98 -22.27
CA SER A 14 27.63 -1.62 -21.06
C SER A 14 27.51 -0.10 -20.96
N ILE A 15 26.46 0.40 -20.30
CA ILE A 15 26.29 1.85 -20.12
C ILE A 15 27.39 2.48 -19.25
N ALA A 16 28.12 1.65 -18.48
CA ALA A 16 29.25 2.08 -17.67
C ALA A 16 30.55 2.23 -18.49
N ASP A 17 30.60 1.69 -19.71
CA ASP A 17 31.76 1.87 -20.58
C ASP A 17 31.70 3.26 -21.21
N GLU A 18 32.74 4.07 -21.03
CA GLU A 18 32.85 5.42 -21.62
C GLU A 18 33.25 5.34 -23.11
N ALA A 19 34.12 4.37 -23.43
CA ALA A 19 34.59 4.08 -24.77
C ALA A 19 34.21 2.66 -25.20
N CYS A 20 34.11 2.45 -26.51
CA CYS A 20 33.82 1.12 -27.05
C CYS A 20 35.00 0.17 -26.79
N ARG A 21 34.73 -0.99 -26.19
CA ARG A 21 35.75 -2.01 -25.87
C ARG A 21 36.50 -2.57 -27.07
N ARG A 22 35.99 -2.37 -28.29
CA ARG A 22 36.58 -2.93 -29.52
C ARG A 22 37.35 -1.90 -30.34
N CYS A 23 36.84 -0.67 -30.46
CA CYS A 23 37.46 0.35 -31.31
C CYS A 23 37.96 1.58 -30.54
N GLY A 24 37.73 1.66 -29.22
CA GLY A 24 38.16 2.78 -28.38
C GLY A 24 37.40 4.09 -28.63
N VAL A 25 36.40 4.08 -29.52
CA VAL A 25 35.61 5.28 -29.84
C VAL A 25 34.66 5.60 -28.70
N ASP A 26 34.60 6.88 -28.30
CA ASP A 26 33.65 7.38 -27.30
C ASP A 26 32.22 7.03 -27.69
N LEU A 27 31.53 6.33 -26.78
CA LEU A 27 30.13 5.96 -26.95
C LEU A 27 29.21 7.16 -26.74
N TYR A 28 29.70 8.18 -26.03
CA TYR A 28 29.03 9.43 -25.73
C TYR A 28 29.73 10.54 -26.51
N GLY A 29 29.54 10.58 -27.83
CA GLY A 29 30.07 11.64 -28.68
C GLY A 29 29.78 13.02 -28.08
N ALA A 30 30.82 13.85 -28.00
CA ALA A 30 30.87 15.16 -27.35
C ALA A 30 29.52 15.89 -27.24
N SER A 31 28.91 15.82 -26.06
CA SER A 31 28.09 16.91 -25.53
C SER A 31 28.87 17.49 -24.35
N PRO A 32 29.51 18.66 -24.47
CA PRO A 32 30.00 19.34 -23.28
C PRO A 32 28.76 19.65 -22.42
N ALA A 33 28.85 19.31 -21.14
CA ALA A 33 27.79 19.48 -20.14
C ALA A 33 26.57 18.54 -20.27
N ALA A 34 26.80 17.24 -20.08
CA ALA A 34 25.83 16.44 -19.35
C ALA A 34 26.54 15.38 -18.52
N SER A 35 27.56 15.78 -17.76
CA SER A 35 27.85 15.14 -16.49
C SER A 35 26.57 15.27 -15.66
N LYS A 36 25.69 14.27 -15.76
CA LYS A 36 24.70 13.99 -14.73
C LYS A 36 25.49 13.51 -13.51
N ALA A 37 26.16 14.46 -12.87
CA ALA A 37 26.42 14.40 -11.46
C ALA A 37 25.08 14.01 -10.85
N LYS A 38 25.01 12.81 -10.27
CA LYS A 38 23.88 12.44 -9.42
C LYS A 38 23.70 13.62 -8.47
N PRO A 39 22.53 14.30 -8.43
CA PRO A 39 22.33 15.24 -7.35
C PRO A 39 22.47 14.39 -6.08
N LYS A 40 23.50 14.67 -5.27
CA LYS A 40 23.42 14.37 -3.85
C LYS A 40 22.18 15.14 -3.43
N ALA A 41 21.06 14.43 -3.31
CA ALA A 41 19.83 15.00 -2.82
C ALA A 41 20.15 15.45 -1.40
N GLU A 42 20.40 16.74 -1.25
CA GLU A 42 20.54 17.36 0.05
C GLU A 42 19.14 17.26 0.68
N ILE A 43 18.98 16.30 1.58
CA ILE A 43 17.71 16.06 2.27
C ILE A 43 17.54 17.22 3.26
N ASN A 44 17.04 18.34 2.75
CA ASN A 44 16.69 19.50 3.55
C ASN A 44 15.30 19.27 4.15
N ILE A 45 15.25 18.46 5.20
CA ILE A 45 14.04 18.32 6.01
C ILE A 45 14.00 19.53 6.94
N PRO A 46 13.00 20.42 6.82
CA PRO A 46 12.88 21.55 7.73
C PRO A 46 12.71 21.05 9.16
N PHE A 47 13.38 21.69 10.11
CA PHE A 47 13.35 21.31 11.54
C PHE A 47 11.94 21.12 12.09
N SER A 48 10.94 21.85 11.58
CA SER A 48 9.53 21.67 11.97
C SER A 48 8.99 20.28 11.65
N LYS A 49 9.31 19.70 10.48
CA LYS A 49 8.88 18.34 10.11
C LYS A 49 9.63 17.27 10.92
N LEU A 50 10.90 17.51 11.24
CA LEU A 50 11.67 16.62 12.10
C LEU A 50 11.13 16.62 13.54
N ALA A 51 10.78 17.79 14.06
CA ALA A 51 10.20 17.95 15.40
C ALA A 51 8.82 17.27 15.52
N ILE A 52 7.96 17.42 14.51
CA ILE A 52 6.65 16.74 14.47
C ILE A 52 6.84 15.22 14.45
N ALA A 53 7.74 14.71 13.59
CA ALA A 53 8.02 13.27 13.53
C ALA A 53 8.55 12.73 14.87
N ALA A 54 9.48 13.46 15.50
CA ALA A 54 10.01 13.09 16.81
C ALA A 54 8.93 13.09 17.91
N ALA A 55 8.05 14.09 17.92
CA ALA A 55 6.95 14.17 18.88
C ALA A 55 5.94 13.02 18.72
N VAL A 56 5.62 12.62 17.48
CA VAL A 56 4.74 11.47 17.22
C VAL A 56 5.37 10.18 17.71
N VAL A 57 6.65 9.93 17.39
CA VAL A 57 7.37 8.74 17.86
C VAL A 57 7.45 8.70 19.39
N PHE A 58 7.76 9.84 20.01
CA PHE A 58 7.83 9.96 21.46
C PHE A 58 6.47 9.77 22.14
N GLY A 59 5.39 10.31 21.55
CA GLY A 59 4.03 10.12 22.04
C GLY A 59 3.56 8.67 22.01
N ILE A 60 3.86 7.94 20.93
CA ILE A 60 3.59 6.50 20.82
C ILE A 60 4.36 5.75 21.89
N TYR A 61 5.66 6.03 22.04
CA TYR A 61 6.51 5.39 23.04
C TYR A 61 5.97 5.61 24.46
N TYR A 62 5.60 6.85 24.81
CA TYR A 62 5.02 7.15 26.11
C TYR A 62 3.68 6.44 26.34
N TYR A 63 2.80 6.41 25.34
CA TYR A 63 1.50 5.75 25.44
C TYR A 63 1.63 4.24 25.68
N THR A 64 2.54 3.57 24.98
CA THR A 64 2.75 2.12 25.16
C THR A 64 3.52 1.77 26.43
N SER A 65 4.28 2.72 26.97
CA SER A 65 5.12 2.51 28.17
C SER A 65 4.38 2.77 29.48
N MET A 66 3.14 3.27 29.44
CA MET A 66 2.37 3.42 30.67
C MET A 66 1.94 2.03 31.18
N PRO A 67 2.29 1.66 32.42
CA PRO A 67 1.74 0.45 33.01
C PRO A 67 0.23 0.62 33.14
N ALA A 68 -0.53 -0.35 32.61
CA ALA A 68 -1.97 -0.38 32.83
C ALA A 68 -2.23 -0.39 34.34
N THR A 69 -2.91 0.64 34.84
CA THR A 69 -3.37 0.64 36.23
C THR A 69 -4.22 -0.61 36.44
N PRO A 70 -3.93 -1.45 37.44
CA PRO A 70 -4.77 -2.60 37.72
C PRO A 70 -6.16 -2.08 38.09
N VAL A 71 -7.12 -2.32 37.20
CA VAL A 71 -8.52 -2.05 37.48
C VAL A 71 -8.85 -2.86 38.74
N PRO A 72 -9.34 -2.26 39.84
CA PRO A 72 -9.81 -3.02 40.98
C PRO A 72 -10.95 -3.90 40.48
N VAL A 73 -10.71 -5.21 40.39
CA VAL A 73 -11.74 -6.19 40.08
C VAL A 73 -12.71 -6.15 41.25
N PRO A 74 -13.97 -5.72 41.07
CA PRO A 74 -14.95 -5.81 42.14
C PRO A 74 -15.07 -7.29 42.52
N GLN A 75 -14.87 -7.59 43.80
CA GLN A 75 -15.06 -8.94 44.33
C GLN A 75 -16.46 -9.42 43.92
N ALA A 76 -16.49 -10.62 43.34
CA ALA A 76 -17.70 -11.24 42.84
C ALA A 76 -18.70 -11.42 43.99
N GLY A 77 -19.67 -10.50 44.08
CA GLY A 77 -21.01 -10.86 44.52
C GLY A 77 -21.58 -11.97 43.62
N PRO A 78 -22.61 -12.71 44.06
CA PRO A 78 -23.15 -13.84 43.33
C PRO A 78 -23.43 -13.46 41.87
N LYS A 79 -22.72 -14.11 40.95
CA LYS A 79 -22.80 -13.87 39.49
C LYS A 79 -24.26 -13.82 39.05
N PRO A 80 -24.77 -12.72 38.48
CA PRO A 80 -25.95 -12.82 37.64
C PRO A 80 -25.57 -13.69 36.45
N GLN A 81 -26.28 -14.79 36.26
CA GLN A 81 -26.12 -15.62 35.07
C GLN A 81 -26.42 -14.75 33.84
N LEU A 82 -25.37 -14.34 33.14
CA LEU A 82 -25.50 -13.69 31.85
C LEU A 82 -25.98 -14.76 30.87
N THR A 83 -27.28 -14.81 30.68
CA THR A 83 -28.01 -15.71 29.80
C THR A 83 -27.37 -15.67 28.42
N LEU A 84 -26.97 -16.84 27.88
CA LEU A 84 -26.41 -16.97 26.53
C LEU A 84 -27.27 -16.26 25.46
N SER A 85 -28.57 -16.11 25.71
CA SER A 85 -29.51 -15.41 24.84
C SER A 85 -29.18 -13.93 24.62
N LEU A 86 -28.59 -13.21 25.58
CA LEU A 86 -28.26 -11.78 25.39
C LEU A 86 -27.11 -11.60 24.39
N ARG A 87 -26.14 -12.54 24.40
CA ARG A 87 -25.02 -12.55 23.46
C ARG A 87 -25.51 -12.95 22.07
N GLU A 88 -26.38 -13.95 21.96
CA GLU A 88 -26.99 -14.35 20.69
C GLU A 88 -27.88 -13.23 20.12
N GLU A 89 -28.65 -12.53 20.94
CA GLU A 89 -29.50 -11.42 20.49
C GLU A 89 -28.67 -10.22 20.00
N GLN A 90 -27.56 -9.89 20.67
CA GLN A 90 -26.63 -8.87 20.18
C GLN A 90 -26.01 -9.27 18.84
N GLN A 91 -25.61 -10.54 18.69
CA GLN A 91 -25.01 -11.03 17.46
C GLN A 91 -26.03 -11.08 16.31
N GLN A 92 -27.30 -11.38 16.59
CA GLN A 92 -28.39 -11.37 15.62
C GLN A 92 -28.75 -9.94 15.17
N ARG A 93 -28.70 -8.94 16.08
CA ARG A 93 -28.88 -7.53 15.71
C ARG A 93 -27.75 -7.01 14.83
N GLN A 94 -26.50 -7.37 15.13
CA GLN A 94 -25.35 -6.95 14.31
C GLN A 94 -25.37 -7.60 12.91
N THR A 95 -25.68 -8.88 12.82
CA THR A 95 -25.77 -9.59 11.54
C THR A 95 -26.95 -9.13 10.70
N GLY A 96 -28.10 -8.82 11.33
CA GLY A 96 -29.27 -8.27 10.65
C GLY A 96 -29.00 -6.89 10.04
N ALA A 97 -28.39 -5.98 10.80
CA ALA A 97 -28.03 -4.64 10.31
C ALA A 97 -26.98 -4.66 9.19
N TYR A 98 -26.04 -5.61 9.23
CA TYR A 98 -25.04 -5.76 8.18
C TYR A 98 -25.64 -6.35 6.89
N LYS A 99 -26.57 -7.29 7.02
CA LYS A 99 -27.25 -7.91 5.87
C LYS A 99 -28.10 -6.91 5.08
N THR A 100 -28.81 -6.01 5.77
CA THR A 100 -29.58 -4.94 5.12
C THR A 100 -28.66 -3.90 4.47
N ALA A 101 -27.56 -3.52 5.14
CA ALA A 101 -26.59 -2.59 4.58
C ALA A 101 -25.92 -3.10 3.29
N ILE A 102 -25.71 -4.41 3.15
CA ILE A 102 -25.20 -5.02 1.92
C ILE A 102 -26.27 -5.05 0.82
N GLN A 103 -27.52 -5.40 1.15
CA GLN A 103 -28.61 -5.48 0.17
C GLN A 103 -29.00 -4.10 -0.41
N ASP A 104 -28.95 -3.06 0.41
CA ASP A 104 -29.29 -1.70 -0.01
C ASP A 104 -28.13 -0.92 -0.62
N ASN A 105 -26.94 -1.53 -0.71
CA ASN A 105 -25.79 -0.87 -1.31
C ASN A 105 -25.95 -0.78 -2.86
N PRO A 106 -26.02 0.42 -3.45
CA PRO A 106 -26.19 0.60 -4.90
C PRO A 106 -25.05 -0.03 -5.71
N SER A 107 -23.85 -0.16 -5.13
CA SER A 107 -22.69 -0.79 -5.78
C SER A 107 -22.92 -2.27 -6.06
N PHE A 108 -23.65 -2.97 -5.19
CA PHE A 108 -23.93 -4.40 -5.37
C PHE A 108 -24.92 -4.63 -6.51
N LYS A 109 -26.01 -3.85 -6.57
CA LYS A 109 -26.99 -3.88 -7.67
C LYS A 109 -26.35 -3.56 -9.03
N ALA A 110 -25.41 -2.61 -9.06
CA ALA A 110 -24.66 -2.29 -10.27
C ALA A 110 -23.74 -3.44 -10.71
N SER A 111 -23.13 -4.16 -9.77
CA SER A 111 -22.30 -5.33 -10.04
C SER A 111 -23.12 -6.51 -10.58
N ASP A 112 -24.26 -6.81 -9.96
CA ASP A 112 -25.17 -7.88 -10.42
C ASP A 112 -25.66 -7.64 -11.85
N LYS A 113 -25.98 -6.38 -12.19
CA LYS A 113 -26.36 -6.01 -13.55
C LYS A 113 -25.25 -6.28 -14.56
N ARG A 114 -23.99 -5.93 -14.22
CA ARG A 114 -22.83 -6.19 -15.08
C ARG A 114 -22.55 -7.67 -15.22
N LEU A 115 -22.72 -8.47 -14.16
CA LEU A 115 -22.60 -9.92 -14.21
C LEU A 115 -23.68 -10.55 -15.10
N ALA A 116 -24.93 -10.09 -14.99
CA ALA A 116 -26.02 -10.56 -15.85
C ALA A 116 -25.80 -10.19 -17.33
N GLU A 117 -25.29 -8.99 -17.60
CA GLU A 117 -24.91 -8.56 -18.96
C GLU A 117 -23.73 -9.37 -19.50
N ALA A 118 -22.70 -9.61 -18.68
CA ALA A 118 -21.56 -10.45 -19.05
C ALA A 118 -21.99 -11.91 -19.31
N GLN A 119 -22.90 -12.45 -18.51
CA GLN A 119 -23.40 -13.82 -18.69
C GLN A 119 -24.23 -13.98 -19.96
N LYS A 120 -25.01 -12.95 -20.35
CA LYS A 120 -25.69 -12.92 -21.65
C LYS A 120 -24.71 -12.91 -22.82
N LEU A 121 -23.58 -12.23 -22.69
CA LEU A 121 -22.52 -12.21 -23.70
C LEU A 121 -21.72 -13.52 -23.76
N MET A 122 -21.64 -14.27 -22.66
CA MET A 122 -20.93 -15.55 -22.57
C MET A 122 -21.81 -16.77 -22.93
N SER A 123 -23.11 -16.58 -23.12
CA SER A 123 -24.00 -17.69 -23.50
C SER A 123 -23.78 -18.02 -24.99
N PRO A 124 -23.28 -19.23 -25.34
CA PRO A 124 -23.12 -19.62 -26.73
C PRO A 124 -24.50 -19.74 -27.42
N PRO A 125 -24.60 -19.50 -28.74
CA PRO A 125 -25.86 -19.67 -29.45
C PRO A 125 -26.29 -21.14 -29.37
N THR A 126 -27.33 -21.40 -28.59
CA THR A 126 -28.08 -22.66 -28.63
C THR A 126 -28.65 -22.82 -30.04
N LYS A 127 -28.09 -23.77 -30.79
CA LYS A 127 -28.66 -24.31 -32.03
C LYS A 127 -29.86 -25.19 -31.73
#